data_AF-A0A2F0ASK0-F1
#
_entry.id   AF-A0A2F0ASK0-F1
#
_cell.length_a   1.000
_cell.length_b   1.000
_cell.length_c   1.000
_cell.angle_alpha   90.00
_cell.angle_beta   90.00
_cell.angle_gamma   90.00
#
_symmetry.space_group_name_H-M   'P 1'
#
loop_
_entity.id
_entity.type
_entity.pdbx_description
1 polymer ?
#
loop_
_entity_poly.entity_id
_entity_poly.type
_entity_poly.pdbx_seq_one_letter_code
_entity_poly.pdbx_strand_id
1 'polypeptide(L)'
;MRVSLAQKSNGIYNGGLMNTQNIQNLRNREAQLNQRYEYYFAGQPRHSRNPSLLDEMLVEANSIVSDARKIDEPVCLELAESVSKQAKLYEREVQQIRQIQASSTEVFLSHEYRSWARIVFDRYERNFAGHSRASRDAGLLAGMVSQLQWLDESLAKLEGRVDDDEICTDTRSRIESNLKLYRSERQQITSTRLSGDLDDRANMLASAANVQFEQYRIHYAGKKRLSRSIARLGNIIVELESIVDQMRALGPQGFSNESNEQNIEIVSGRLDVYRKEVSAIQKARGQASFSEFVSELGRSANEIFESYRAKYAGQQRETRNLKELIDLTEGLYDLAEEMNRLDRVRDDDNNQHNLAVVLDQLRMYHREYVEIGKAQKRS
;
A
#
# COMPACT_ATOMS: atom_id res chain seq x y z
N MET A 1 60.43 61.34 14.40
CA MET A 1 60.01 60.05 15.01
C MET A 1 58.50 59.90 14.87
N ARG A 2 58.04 59.09 13.92
CA ARG A 2 56.66 58.61 13.82
C ARG A 2 56.69 57.11 14.08
N VAL A 3 56.01 56.64 15.12
CA VAL A 3 55.84 55.21 15.39
C VAL A 3 54.41 54.83 15.03
N SER A 4 54.33 53.81 14.18
CA SER A 4 53.14 53.22 13.57
C SER A 4 52.34 52.39 14.57
N LEU A 5 51.01 52.54 14.53
CA LEU A 5 50.04 51.58 15.03
C LEU A 5 50.10 50.32 14.15
N ALA A 6 50.23 49.14 14.76
CA ALA A 6 50.02 47.86 14.09
C ALA A 6 49.28 46.87 15.01
N GLN A 7 48.00 46.72 14.71
CA GLN A 7 47.21 45.47 14.69
C GLN A 7 47.55 44.37 15.71
N LYS A 8 46.67 44.25 16.72
CA LYS A 8 46.35 42.98 17.39
C LYS A 8 44.84 42.72 17.27
N SER A 9 44.44 41.99 16.25
CA SER A 9 43.19 41.22 16.26
C SER A 9 43.21 40.26 15.07
N ASN A 10 43.25 38.95 15.33
CA ASN A 10 42.60 37.88 14.56
C ASN A 10 43.25 36.54 14.92
N GLY A 11 42.61 35.78 15.82
CA GLY A 11 43.08 34.44 16.17
C GLY A 11 42.07 33.56 16.92
N ILE A 12 40.98 34.12 17.46
CA ILE A 12 40.08 33.38 18.37
C ILE A 12 38.71 33.05 17.75
N TYR A 13 38.32 33.66 16.62
CA TYR A 13 36.97 33.49 16.04
C TYR A 13 36.82 32.38 14.98
N ASN A 14 37.90 31.76 14.50
CA ASN A 14 37.81 30.74 13.42
C ASN A 14 37.47 29.32 13.90
N GLY A 15 37.78 28.96 15.15
CA GLY A 15 37.54 27.60 15.68
C GLY A 15 36.06 27.27 15.93
N GLY A 16 35.29 28.23 16.47
CA GLY A 16 33.86 28.03 16.75
C GLY A 16 32.97 27.97 15.50
N LEU A 17 33.31 28.74 14.46
CA LEU A 17 32.61 28.71 13.17
C LEU A 17 32.86 27.40 12.41
N MET A 18 34.10 26.87 12.45
CA MET A 18 34.41 25.56 11.86
C MET A 18 33.69 24.41 12.56
N ASN A 19 33.63 24.40 13.90
CA ASN A 19 32.91 23.35 14.64
C ASN A 19 31.40 23.39 14.37
N THR A 20 30.81 24.59 14.28
CA THR A 20 29.37 24.74 13.98
C THR A 20 29.03 24.20 12.58
N GLN A 21 29.87 24.49 11.58
CA GLN A 21 29.68 23.97 10.22
C GLN A 21 29.86 22.45 10.17
N ASN A 22 30.83 21.90 10.90
CA ASN A 22 31.08 20.46 10.97
C ASN A 22 29.91 19.72 11.63
N ILE A 23 29.35 20.27 12.72
CA ILE A 23 28.17 19.71 13.40
C ILE A 23 26.97 19.70 12.44
N GLN A 24 26.73 20.80 11.71
CA GLN A 24 25.62 20.88 10.76
C GLN A 24 25.79 19.87 9.61
N ASN A 25 27.01 19.70 9.10
CA ASN A 25 27.31 18.71 8.06
C ASN A 25 27.02 17.28 8.55
N LEU A 26 27.40 16.93 9.78
CA LEU A 26 27.12 15.62 10.36
C LEU A 26 25.61 15.36 10.51
N ARG A 27 24.85 16.36 10.96
CA ARG A 27 23.37 16.27 11.05
C ARG A 27 22.71 16.10 9.68
N ASN A 28 23.19 16.82 8.67
CA ASN A 28 22.66 16.67 7.31
C ASN A 28 22.91 15.26 6.76
N ARG A 29 24.07 14.67 7.03
CA ARG A 29 24.40 13.28 6.64
C ARG A 29 23.53 12.26 7.37
N GLU A 30 23.29 12.44 8.68
CA GLU A 30 22.33 11.60 9.43
C GLU A 30 20.92 11.69 8.84
N ALA A 31 20.43 12.89 8.54
CA ALA A 31 19.11 13.07 7.92
C ALA A 31 19.00 12.40 6.55
N GLN A 32 20.06 12.46 5.73
CA GLN A 32 20.12 11.75 4.44
C GLN A 32 20.14 10.23 4.60
N LEU A 33 20.86 9.71 5.60
CA LEU A 33 20.82 8.28 5.93
C LEU A 33 19.41 7.84 6.35
N ASN A 34 18.73 8.62 7.19
CA ASN A 34 17.36 8.35 7.61
C ASN A 34 16.41 8.32 6.41
N GLN A 35 16.49 9.34 5.54
CA GLN A 35 15.66 9.41 4.35
C GLN A 35 15.93 8.25 3.39
N ARG A 36 17.19 7.87 3.16
CA ARG A 36 17.55 6.69 2.36
C ARG A 36 17.01 5.40 2.99
N TYR A 37 17.13 5.26 4.30
CA TYR A 37 16.62 4.07 5.00
C TYR A 37 15.10 3.98 4.87
N GLU A 38 14.41 5.09 5.11
CA GLU A 38 12.96 5.18 4.95
C GLU A 38 12.51 4.87 3.54
N TYR A 39 13.25 5.36 2.54
CA TYR A 39 12.93 5.18 1.13
C TYR A 39 13.18 3.75 0.64
N TYR A 40 14.35 3.18 0.93
CA TYR A 40 14.81 1.92 0.34
C TYR A 40 14.58 0.68 1.23
N PHE A 41 14.36 0.85 2.54
CA PHE A 41 14.36 -0.28 3.48
C PHE A 41 13.16 -0.30 4.42
N ALA A 42 12.68 0.86 4.89
CA ALA A 42 11.63 0.90 5.90
C ALA A 42 10.30 0.36 5.36
N GLY A 43 9.90 -0.78 5.91
CA GLY A 43 8.69 -1.46 5.47
C GLY A 43 8.83 -2.20 4.16
N GLN A 44 10.04 -2.34 3.58
CA GLN A 44 10.31 -3.21 2.42
C GLN A 44 10.32 -4.69 2.77
N PRO A 45 9.96 -5.69 1.93
CA PRO A 45 10.17 -7.07 2.31
C PRO A 45 11.64 -7.45 2.09
N ARG A 46 12.24 -8.12 3.08
CA ARG A 46 13.69 -8.38 3.11
C ARG A 46 14.24 -9.05 1.85
N HIS A 47 13.47 -9.91 1.17
CA HIS A 47 13.91 -10.57 -0.06
C HIS A 47 14.20 -9.61 -1.22
N SER A 48 13.47 -8.51 -1.31
CA SER A 48 13.55 -7.56 -2.44
C SER A 48 14.57 -6.43 -2.25
N ARG A 49 15.13 -6.31 -1.04
CA ARG A 49 16.01 -5.22 -0.67
C ARG A 49 17.41 -5.48 -1.19
N ASN A 50 18.10 -4.43 -1.62
CA ASN A 50 19.50 -4.53 -2.02
C ASN A 50 20.40 -4.53 -0.77
N PRO A 51 21.04 -5.65 -0.38
CA PRO A 51 21.91 -5.68 0.79
C PRO A 51 23.13 -4.77 0.63
N SER A 52 23.66 -4.62 -0.59
CA SER A 52 24.84 -3.78 -0.88
C SER A 52 24.60 -2.31 -0.53
N LEU A 53 23.38 -1.81 -0.76
CA LEU A 53 23.02 -0.43 -0.42
C LEU A 53 22.98 -0.22 1.11
N LEU A 54 22.60 -1.23 1.89
CA LEU A 54 22.71 -1.16 3.35
C LEU A 54 24.16 -1.27 3.82
N ASP A 55 25.01 -2.04 3.14
CA ASP A 55 26.45 -2.07 3.45
C ASP A 55 27.07 -0.67 3.25
N GLU A 56 26.73 0.02 2.16
CA GLU A 56 27.15 1.40 1.91
C GLU A 56 26.67 2.36 3.02
N MET A 57 25.39 2.23 3.41
CA MET A 57 24.82 3.04 4.49
C MET A 57 25.49 2.75 5.84
N LEU A 58 25.90 1.50 6.08
CA LEU A 58 26.62 1.11 7.29
C LEU A 58 28.03 1.70 7.32
N VAL A 59 28.74 1.72 6.19
CA VAL A 59 30.04 2.41 6.05
C VAL A 59 29.88 3.90 6.33
N GLU A 60 28.85 4.54 5.77
CA GLU A 60 28.57 5.95 5.98
C GLU A 60 28.20 6.26 7.45
N ALA A 61 27.34 5.45 8.07
CA ALA A 61 26.95 5.59 9.47
C ALA A 61 28.17 5.48 10.41
N ASN A 62 29.05 4.50 10.16
CA ASN A 62 30.29 4.34 10.93
C ASN A 62 31.25 5.52 10.75
N SER A 63 31.31 6.11 9.54
CA SER A 63 32.06 7.35 9.31
C SER A 63 31.50 8.52 10.12
N ILE A 64 30.17 8.72 10.16
CA ILE A 64 29.54 9.78 10.95
C ILE A 64 29.86 9.60 12.44
N VAL A 65 29.75 8.38 12.97
CA VAL A 65 30.09 8.07 14.38
C VAL A 65 31.55 8.41 14.67
N SER A 66 32.47 8.03 13.78
CA SER A 66 33.90 8.31 13.92
C SER A 66 34.19 9.81 13.92
N ASP A 67 33.60 10.56 12.98
CA ASP A 67 33.82 11.99 12.85
C ASP A 67 33.17 12.79 14.00
N ALA A 68 31.98 12.39 14.45
CA ALA A 68 31.31 13.00 15.59
C ALA A 68 32.12 12.82 16.89
N ARG A 69 32.72 11.65 17.13
CA ARG A 69 33.56 11.39 18.33
C ARG A 69 34.87 12.17 18.36
N LYS A 70 35.34 12.68 17.22
CA LYS A 70 36.55 13.55 17.17
C LYS A 70 36.23 14.98 17.63
N ILE A 71 34.96 15.35 17.70
CA ILE A 71 34.50 16.66 18.16
C ILE A 71 34.00 16.48 19.59
N ASP A 72 34.76 16.99 20.56
CA ASP A 72 34.46 16.89 21.99
C ASP A 72 33.36 17.89 22.41
N GLU A 73 32.18 17.73 21.81
CA GLU A 73 30.97 18.52 22.06
C GLU A 73 29.82 17.59 22.44
N PRO A 74 29.01 17.91 23.48
CA PRO A 74 27.92 17.05 23.93
C PRO A 74 26.94 16.63 22.82
N VAL A 75 26.61 17.57 21.93
CA VAL A 75 25.72 17.34 20.77
C VAL A 75 26.30 16.31 19.79
N CYS A 76 27.63 16.26 19.63
CA CYS A 76 28.30 15.29 18.78
C CYS A 76 28.34 13.90 19.43
N LEU A 77 28.48 13.82 20.75
CA LEU A 77 28.43 12.55 21.47
C LEU A 77 27.03 11.93 21.40
N GLU A 78 25.98 12.73 21.57
CA GLU A 78 24.59 12.28 21.40
C GLU A 78 24.30 11.80 19.96
N LEU A 79 24.76 12.55 18.96
CA LEU A 79 24.65 12.17 17.55
C LEU A 79 25.37 10.84 17.27
N ALA A 80 26.59 10.67 17.79
CA ALA A 80 27.36 9.45 17.63
C ALA A 80 26.65 8.24 18.27
N GLU A 81 25.98 8.43 19.41
CA GLU A 81 25.20 7.37 20.04
C GLU A 81 23.95 7.01 19.23
N SER A 82 23.20 8.00 18.75
CA SER A 82 22.02 7.83 17.88
C SER A 82 22.37 7.03 16.62
N VAL A 83 23.37 7.50 15.86
CA VAL A 83 23.78 6.88 14.60
C VAL A 83 24.39 5.49 14.85
N SER A 84 25.08 5.26 15.97
CA SER A 84 25.61 3.93 16.31
C SER A 84 24.49 2.91 16.59
N LYS A 85 23.40 3.31 17.24
CA LYS A 85 22.20 2.45 17.42
C LYS A 85 21.60 2.08 16.06
N GLN A 86 21.57 3.04 15.14
CA GLN A 86 21.04 2.83 13.80
C GLN A 86 21.94 1.95 12.92
N ALA A 87 23.26 2.11 13.00
CA ALA A 87 24.22 1.23 12.32
C ALA A 87 24.05 -0.24 12.76
N LYS A 88 23.83 -0.50 14.05
CA LYS A 88 23.54 -1.85 14.56
C LYS A 88 22.22 -2.43 14.02
N LEU A 89 21.25 -1.57 13.73
CA LEU A 89 20.00 -1.98 13.10
C LEU A 89 20.25 -2.38 11.64
N TYR A 90 21.03 -1.58 10.90
CA TYR A 90 21.41 -1.86 9.52
C TYR A 90 22.18 -3.17 9.40
N GLU A 91 23.13 -3.43 10.31
CA GLU A 91 23.93 -4.65 10.33
C GLU A 91 23.08 -5.91 10.46
N ARG A 92 22.14 -5.93 11.41
CA ARG A 92 21.19 -7.04 11.58
C ARG A 92 20.32 -7.19 10.35
N GLU A 93 19.87 -6.08 9.77
CA GLU A 93 18.98 -6.10 8.62
C GLU A 93 19.67 -6.67 7.37
N VAL A 94 20.95 -6.32 7.11
CA VAL A 94 21.74 -6.90 6.01
C VAL A 94 21.86 -8.41 6.14
N GLN A 95 22.17 -8.89 7.35
CA GLN A 95 22.31 -10.33 7.60
C GLN A 95 20.99 -11.06 7.32
N GLN A 96 19.87 -10.51 7.78
CA GLN A 96 18.55 -11.10 7.55
C GLN A 96 18.12 -11.04 6.08
N ILE A 97 18.45 -9.96 5.37
CA ILE A 97 18.22 -9.86 3.92
C ILE A 97 18.99 -10.94 3.18
N ARG A 98 20.30 -11.05 3.44
CA ARG A 98 21.16 -12.06 2.79
C ARG A 98 20.72 -13.48 3.12
N GLN A 99 20.32 -13.74 4.36
CA GLN A 99 19.80 -15.05 4.76
C GLN A 99 18.53 -15.42 3.99
N ILE A 100 17.61 -14.46 3.82
CA ILE A 100 16.38 -14.68 3.06
C ILE A 100 16.67 -14.80 1.55
N GLN A 101 17.58 -14.00 1.00
CA GLN A 101 17.97 -14.11 -0.41
C GLN A 101 18.73 -15.40 -0.73
N ALA A 102 19.41 -15.99 0.25
CA ALA A 102 20.07 -17.30 0.14
C ALA A 102 19.15 -18.48 0.51
N SER A 103 17.90 -18.22 0.89
CA SER A 103 16.95 -19.26 1.33
C SER A 103 16.33 -20.02 0.15
N SER A 104 15.70 -21.16 0.43
CA SER A 104 15.01 -21.94 -0.60
C SER A 104 13.82 -21.17 -1.20
N THR A 105 13.41 -21.56 -2.41
CA THR A 105 12.23 -21.00 -3.07
C THR A 105 10.98 -21.10 -2.20
N GLU A 106 10.83 -22.17 -1.41
CA GLU A 106 9.72 -22.35 -0.48
C GLU A 106 9.71 -21.31 0.65
N VAL A 107 10.87 -20.97 1.21
CA VAL A 107 10.99 -19.93 2.24
C VAL A 107 10.65 -18.55 1.67
N PHE A 108 11.10 -18.27 0.44
CA PHE A 108 10.74 -17.05 -0.29
C PHE A 108 9.23 -16.94 -0.48
N LEU A 109 8.58 -17.97 -1.05
CA LEU A 109 7.15 -17.97 -1.31
C LEU A 109 6.33 -17.86 -0.02
N SER A 110 6.78 -18.51 1.06
CA SER A 110 6.15 -18.38 2.38
C SER A 110 6.12 -16.93 2.85
N HIS A 111 7.27 -16.25 2.81
CA HIS A 111 7.34 -14.83 3.18
C HIS A 111 6.46 -13.94 2.27
N GLU A 112 6.44 -14.22 0.97
CA GLU A 112 5.62 -13.48 0.02
C GLU A 112 4.12 -13.61 0.34
N TYR A 113 3.61 -14.84 0.51
CA TYR A 113 2.20 -15.09 0.83
C TYR A 113 1.80 -14.50 2.17
N ARG A 114 2.67 -14.57 3.18
CA ARG A 114 2.45 -13.91 4.49
C ARG A 114 2.33 -12.39 4.35
N SER A 115 3.19 -11.79 3.54
CA SER A 115 3.13 -10.36 3.23
C SER A 115 1.81 -9.99 2.56
N TRP A 116 1.38 -10.75 1.54
CA TRP A 116 0.10 -10.53 0.87
C TRP A 116 -1.10 -10.66 1.83
N ALA A 117 -1.10 -11.68 2.69
CA ALA A 117 -2.13 -11.85 3.71
C ALA A 117 -2.23 -10.60 4.61
N ARG A 118 -1.10 -10.05 5.05
CA ARG A 118 -1.07 -8.82 5.84
C ARG A 118 -1.68 -7.63 5.09
N ILE A 119 -1.35 -7.44 3.82
CA ILE A 119 -1.91 -6.35 3.01
C ILE A 119 -3.43 -6.48 2.88
N VAL A 120 -3.95 -7.71 2.74
CA VAL A 120 -5.40 -7.96 2.71
C VAL A 120 -6.06 -7.67 4.07
N PHE A 121 -5.39 -7.97 5.19
CA PHE A 121 -5.88 -7.58 6.52
C PHE A 121 -5.95 -6.05 6.66
N ASP A 122 -4.89 -5.36 6.27
CA ASP A 122 -4.81 -3.90 6.32
C ASP A 122 -5.88 -3.26 5.41
N ARG A 123 -6.20 -3.90 4.28
CA ARG A 123 -7.28 -3.49 3.37
C ARG A 123 -8.66 -3.54 4.03
N TYR A 124 -8.91 -4.52 4.89
CA TYR A 124 -10.17 -4.62 5.62
C TYR A 124 -10.35 -3.45 6.60
N GLU A 125 -9.29 -3.16 7.36
CA GLU A 125 -9.31 -2.07 8.33
C GLU A 125 -9.64 -0.71 7.68
N ARG A 126 -9.07 -0.46 6.49
CA ARG A 126 -9.30 0.80 5.75
C ARG A 126 -10.71 0.94 5.20
N ASN A 127 -11.25 -0.14 4.62
CA ASN A 127 -12.48 -0.05 3.82
C ASN A 127 -13.75 -0.42 4.62
N PHE A 128 -13.62 -1.18 5.70
CA PHE A 128 -14.78 -1.74 6.42
C PHE A 128 -14.84 -1.35 7.88
N ALA A 129 -13.73 -1.35 8.62
CA ALA A 129 -13.78 -1.02 10.04
C ALA A 129 -14.37 0.39 10.27
N GLY A 130 -15.38 0.50 11.13
CA GLY A 130 -16.04 1.77 11.46
C GLY A 130 -16.98 2.39 10.41
N HIS A 131 -17.15 1.79 9.23
CA HIS A 131 -18.01 2.34 8.16
C HIS A 131 -19.49 1.91 8.32
N SER A 132 -20.47 2.58 7.71
CA SER A 132 -21.87 2.10 7.75
C SER A 132 -22.07 0.84 6.90
N ARG A 133 -22.76 -0.19 7.41
CA ARG A 133 -23.04 -1.42 6.65
C ARG A 133 -23.91 -1.20 5.41
N ALA A 134 -24.74 -0.17 5.40
CA ALA A 134 -25.62 0.15 4.27
C ALA A 134 -24.84 0.52 2.99
N SER A 135 -23.66 1.14 3.14
CA SER A 135 -22.89 1.70 2.02
C SER A 135 -21.54 0.99 1.77
N ARG A 136 -21.22 -0.07 2.52
CA ARG A 136 -19.99 -0.85 2.34
C ARG A 136 -20.04 -1.66 1.05
N ASP A 137 -18.89 -1.83 0.41
CA ASP A 137 -18.73 -2.57 -0.83
C ASP A 137 -18.64 -4.09 -0.57
N ALA A 138 -19.74 -4.81 -0.77
CA ALA A 138 -19.78 -6.26 -0.58
C ALA A 138 -19.00 -7.02 -1.67
N GLY A 139 -18.86 -6.44 -2.86
CA GLY A 139 -18.06 -6.98 -3.96
C GLY A 139 -16.57 -6.97 -3.64
N LEU A 140 -16.10 -5.87 -3.03
CA LEU A 140 -14.73 -5.78 -2.51
C LEU A 140 -14.44 -6.85 -1.43
N LEU A 141 -15.36 -7.07 -0.48
CA LEU A 141 -15.21 -8.17 0.49
C LEU A 141 -15.15 -9.54 -0.17
N ALA A 142 -15.98 -9.78 -1.20
CA ALA A 142 -15.96 -11.03 -1.93
C ALA A 142 -14.59 -11.29 -2.57
N GLY A 143 -14.00 -10.27 -3.21
CA GLY A 143 -12.64 -10.35 -3.77
C GLY A 143 -11.59 -10.65 -2.69
N MET A 144 -11.67 -9.98 -1.55
CA MET A 144 -10.75 -10.23 -0.42
C MET A 144 -10.89 -11.65 0.14
N VAL A 145 -12.11 -12.19 0.23
CA VAL A 145 -12.35 -13.58 0.64
C VAL A 145 -11.70 -14.55 -0.35
N SER A 146 -11.92 -14.38 -1.66
CA SER A 146 -11.30 -15.24 -2.67
C SER A 146 -9.77 -15.22 -2.60
N GLN A 147 -9.19 -14.04 -2.34
CA GLN A 147 -7.75 -13.92 -2.20
C GLN A 147 -7.20 -14.57 -0.94
N LEU A 148 -7.87 -14.42 0.20
CA LEU A 148 -7.48 -15.11 1.44
C LEU A 148 -7.58 -16.63 1.30
N GLN A 149 -8.57 -17.14 0.58
CA GLN A 149 -8.67 -18.58 0.27
C GLN A 149 -7.48 -19.05 -0.56
N TRP A 150 -7.16 -18.32 -1.64
CA TRP A 150 -5.98 -18.64 -2.46
C TRP A 150 -4.67 -18.60 -1.66
N LEU A 151 -4.52 -17.64 -0.75
CA LEU A 151 -3.35 -17.53 0.13
C LEU A 151 -3.26 -18.67 1.14
N ASP A 152 -4.37 -19.07 1.76
CA ASP A 152 -4.40 -20.22 2.68
C ASP A 152 -4.01 -21.52 1.96
N GLU A 153 -4.59 -21.77 0.78
CA GLU A 153 -4.25 -22.93 -0.05
C GLU A 153 -2.77 -22.90 -0.48
N SER A 154 -2.22 -21.72 -0.76
CA SER A 154 -0.83 -21.57 -1.18
C SER A 154 0.15 -21.78 -0.03
N LEU A 155 -0.17 -21.28 1.17
CA LEU A 155 0.60 -21.54 2.39
C LEU A 155 0.51 -23.00 2.83
N ALA A 156 -0.66 -23.65 2.70
CA ALA A 156 -0.83 -25.06 3.02
C ALA A 156 0.09 -25.98 2.19
N LYS A 157 0.37 -25.62 0.92
CA LYS A 157 1.30 -26.36 0.05
C LYS A 157 2.77 -26.24 0.47
N LEU A 158 3.10 -25.30 1.36
CA LEU A 158 4.44 -25.06 1.90
C LEU A 158 4.63 -25.64 3.31
N GLU A 159 3.57 -26.15 3.93
CA GLU A 159 3.61 -26.74 5.28
C GLU A 159 4.56 -27.94 5.32
N GLY A 160 5.46 -27.97 6.31
CA GLY A 160 6.51 -29.00 6.43
C GLY A 160 7.66 -28.86 5.44
N ARG A 161 7.68 -27.80 4.60
CA ARG A 161 8.74 -27.53 3.61
C ARG A 161 9.58 -26.30 3.95
N VAL A 162 9.26 -25.60 5.04
CA VAL A 162 9.98 -24.43 5.53
C VAL A 162 10.24 -24.57 7.02
N ASP A 163 11.40 -24.16 7.50
CA ASP A 163 11.76 -24.21 8.93
C ASP A 163 10.89 -23.26 9.79
N ASP A 164 10.14 -22.35 9.14
CA ASP A 164 9.28 -21.31 9.72
C ASP A 164 7.82 -21.79 9.97
N ASP A 165 7.60 -23.10 10.10
CA ASP A 165 6.26 -23.73 10.14
C ASP A 165 5.32 -23.16 11.21
N GLU A 166 5.84 -22.76 12.38
CA GLU A 166 5.04 -22.10 13.43
C GLU A 166 4.45 -20.77 12.95
N ILE A 167 5.25 -19.96 12.24
CA ILE A 167 4.80 -18.66 11.73
C ILE A 167 3.85 -18.81 10.55
N CYS A 168 4.06 -19.83 9.72
CA CYS A 168 3.10 -20.23 8.68
C CYS A 168 1.76 -20.63 9.31
N THR A 169 1.80 -21.42 10.38
CA THR A 169 0.62 -21.87 11.12
C THR A 169 -0.14 -20.70 11.75
N ASP A 170 0.56 -19.76 12.43
CA ASP A 170 -0.06 -18.53 12.94
C ASP A 170 -0.72 -17.71 11.83
N THR A 171 -0.01 -17.52 10.71
CA THR A 171 -0.54 -16.75 9.58
C THR A 171 -1.82 -17.40 9.03
N ARG A 172 -1.82 -18.72 8.84
CA ARG A 172 -3.01 -19.45 8.36
C ARG A 172 -4.16 -19.38 9.35
N SER A 173 -3.90 -19.50 10.65
CA SER A 173 -4.92 -19.31 11.69
C SER A 173 -5.57 -17.92 11.63
N ARG A 174 -4.75 -16.88 11.40
CA ARG A 174 -5.24 -15.52 11.18
C ARG A 174 -6.03 -15.38 9.87
N ILE A 175 -5.62 -16.06 8.80
CA ILE A 175 -6.39 -16.10 7.54
C ILE A 175 -7.76 -16.72 7.79
N GLU A 176 -7.83 -17.88 8.46
CA GLU A 176 -9.09 -18.55 8.77
C GLU A 176 -10.04 -17.67 9.60
N SER A 177 -9.49 -17.01 10.63
CA SER A 177 -10.23 -16.07 11.47
C SER A 177 -10.79 -14.89 10.66
N ASN A 178 -9.98 -14.30 9.78
CA ASN A 178 -10.43 -13.22 8.90
C ASN A 178 -11.42 -13.69 7.84
N LEU A 179 -11.29 -14.90 7.29
CA LEU A 179 -12.28 -15.48 6.38
C LEU A 179 -13.66 -15.58 7.03
N LYS A 180 -13.73 -16.04 8.28
CA LYS A 180 -14.98 -16.09 9.05
C LYS A 180 -15.57 -14.69 9.24
N LEU A 181 -14.74 -13.73 9.66
CA LEU A 181 -15.14 -12.34 9.85
C LEU A 181 -15.68 -11.73 8.54
N TYR A 182 -14.95 -11.84 7.44
CA TYR A 182 -15.29 -11.17 6.18
C TYR A 182 -16.54 -11.77 5.53
N ARG A 183 -16.72 -13.10 5.61
CA ARG A 183 -17.95 -13.76 5.15
C ARG A 183 -19.15 -13.33 5.98
N SER A 184 -19.01 -13.28 7.31
CA SER A 184 -20.07 -12.81 8.19
C SER A 184 -20.42 -11.36 7.92
N GLU A 185 -19.42 -10.49 7.77
CA GLU A 185 -19.63 -9.07 7.46
C GLU A 185 -20.34 -8.89 6.11
N ARG A 186 -19.97 -9.66 5.08
CA ARG A 186 -20.66 -9.65 3.78
C ARG A 186 -22.14 -10.04 3.92
N GLN A 187 -22.44 -11.10 4.67
CA GLN A 187 -23.82 -11.51 4.93
C GLN A 187 -24.61 -10.42 5.66
N GLN A 188 -24.00 -9.77 6.65
CA GLN A 188 -24.62 -8.68 7.41
C GLN A 188 -24.88 -7.45 6.53
N ILE A 189 -23.97 -7.10 5.62
CA ILE A 189 -24.17 -6.02 4.64
C ILE A 189 -25.37 -6.33 3.75
N THR A 190 -25.41 -7.51 3.14
CA THR A 190 -26.55 -7.91 2.29
C THR A 190 -27.86 -7.92 3.09
N SER A 191 -27.84 -8.46 4.30
CA SER A 191 -29.03 -8.48 5.17
C SER A 191 -29.49 -7.08 5.55
N THR A 192 -28.56 -6.16 5.80
CA THR A 192 -28.87 -4.76 6.11
C THR A 192 -29.57 -4.08 4.94
N ARG A 193 -29.08 -4.27 3.71
CA ARG A 193 -29.69 -3.70 2.50
C ARG A 193 -31.09 -4.22 2.20
N LEU A 194 -31.40 -5.42 2.66
CA LEU A 194 -32.71 -6.07 2.51
C LEU A 194 -33.61 -5.87 3.74
N SER A 195 -33.16 -5.11 4.74
CA SER A 195 -33.97 -4.77 5.91
C SER A 195 -34.83 -3.53 5.64
N GLY A 196 -35.86 -3.32 6.46
CA GLY A 196 -36.80 -2.21 6.27
C GLY A 196 -37.93 -2.53 5.29
N ASP A 197 -38.69 -1.49 4.95
CA ASP A 197 -39.76 -1.56 3.95
C ASP A 197 -39.22 -1.56 2.52
N LEU A 198 -40.11 -1.65 1.52
CA LEU A 198 -39.69 -1.80 0.13
C LEU A 198 -39.04 -0.51 -0.43
N ASP A 199 -39.46 0.66 0.03
CA ASP A 199 -38.87 1.95 -0.36
C ASP A 199 -37.46 2.10 0.21
N ASP A 200 -37.26 1.78 1.49
CA ASP A 200 -35.95 1.79 2.15
C ASP A 200 -34.97 0.86 1.44
N ARG A 201 -35.41 -0.36 1.10
CA ARG A 201 -34.58 -1.32 0.35
C ARG A 201 -34.19 -0.77 -1.02
N ALA A 202 -35.13 -0.19 -1.76
CA ALA A 202 -34.84 0.40 -3.07
C ALA A 202 -33.79 1.53 -2.96
N ASN A 203 -33.92 2.40 -1.96
CA ASN A 203 -32.96 3.47 -1.68
C ASN A 203 -31.58 2.93 -1.30
N MET A 204 -31.50 1.90 -0.45
CA MET A 204 -30.23 1.27 -0.08
C MET A 204 -29.55 0.61 -1.28
N LEU A 205 -30.31 -0.08 -2.14
CA LEU A 205 -29.79 -0.69 -3.37
C LEU A 205 -29.28 0.38 -4.36
N ALA A 206 -29.99 1.49 -4.52
CA ALA A 206 -29.54 2.60 -5.35
C ALA A 206 -28.25 3.24 -4.81
N SER A 207 -28.16 3.44 -3.49
CA SER A 207 -26.93 3.90 -2.85
C SER A 207 -25.77 2.92 -3.05
N ALA A 208 -26.01 1.62 -2.97
CA ALA A 208 -24.99 0.60 -3.20
C ALA A 208 -24.50 0.62 -4.67
N ALA A 209 -25.39 0.80 -5.64
CA ALA A 209 -25.01 0.94 -7.05
C ALA A 209 -24.13 2.18 -7.28
N ASN A 210 -24.46 3.30 -6.66
CA ASN A 210 -23.68 4.53 -6.76
C ASN A 210 -22.25 4.36 -6.23
N VAL A 211 -22.06 3.59 -5.15
CA VAL A 211 -20.72 3.24 -4.66
C VAL A 211 -19.93 2.50 -5.75
N GLN A 212 -20.54 1.54 -6.44
CA GLN A 212 -19.88 0.80 -7.52
C GLN A 212 -19.56 1.68 -8.73
N PHE A 213 -20.44 2.60 -9.11
CA PHE A 213 -20.18 3.57 -10.17
C PHE A 213 -19.01 4.48 -9.82
N GLU A 214 -18.92 4.91 -8.57
CA GLU A 214 -17.82 5.72 -8.08
C GLU A 214 -16.50 4.95 -8.08
N GLN A 215 -16.50 3.68 -7.67
CA GLN A 215 -15.32 2.81 -7.78
C GLN A 215 -14.86 2.68 -9.24
N TYR A 216 -15.78 2.50 -10.18
CA TYR A 216 -15.42 2.50 -11.60
C TYR A 216 -14.78 3.83 -12.02
N ARG A 217 -15.39 4.97 -11.64
CA ARG A 217 -14.89 6.29 -12.00
C ARG A 217 -13.47 6.52 -11.48
N ILE A 218 -13.20 6.17 -10.21
CA ILE A 218 -11.89 6.34 -9.57
C ILE A 218 -10.84 5.43 -10.20
N HIS A 219 -11.18 4.17 -10.47
CA HIS A 219 -10.18 3.16 -10.84
C HIS A 219 -10.00 2.98 -12.36
N TYR A 220 -10.95 3.42 -13.19
CA TYR A 220 -10.92 3.16 -14.63
C TYR A 220 -10.98 4.43 -15.48
N ALA A 221 -11.69 5.48 -15.06
CA ALA A 221 -11.80 6.69 -15.88
C ALA A 221 -10.44 7.39 -16.02
N GLY A 222 -10.09 7.79 -17.24
CA GLY A 222 -8.81 8.46 -17.53
C GLY A 222 -7.56 7.57 -17.52
N LYS A 223 -7.61 6.36 -16.95
CA LYS A 223 -6.43 5.47 -16.86
C LYS A 223 -6.16 4.71 -18.15
N LYS A 224 -4.92 4.28 -18.41
CA LYS A 224 -4.63 3.43 -19.58
C LYS A 224 -5.18 2.02 -19.39
N ARG A 225 -5.69 1.39 -20.45
CA ARG A 225 -6.29 0.04 -20.39
C ARG A 225 -5.32 -1.03 -19.89
N LEU A 226 -4.06 -0.90 -20.27
CA LEU A 226 -2.98 -1.81 -19.86
C LEU A 226 -2.88 -1.94 -18.34
N SER A 227 -2.93 -0.84 -17.60
CA SER A 227 -2.77 -0.83 -16.13
C SER A 227 -4.07 -1.03 -15.33
N ARG A 228 -5.24 -1.10 -15.99
CA ARG A 228 -6.53 -1.32 -15.31
C ARG A 228 -6.63 -2.77 -14.83
N SER A 229 -7.05 -3.00 -13.59
CA SER A 229 -7.27 -4.35 -13.05
C SER A 229 -8.52 -4.99 -13.63
N ILE A 230 -8.40 -6.20 -14.19
CA ILE A 230 -9.58 -6.96 -14.67
C ILE A 230 -10.34 -7.53 -13.47
N ALA A 231 -9.63 -8.00 -12.45
CA ALA A 231 -10.23 -8.63 -11.27
C ALA A 231 -11.15 -7.65 -10.51
N ARG A 232 -10.71 -6.40 -10.31
CA ARG A 232 -11.55 -5.37 -9.69
C ARG A 232 -12.80 -5.08 -10.52
N LEU A 233 -12.68 -5.00 -11.85
CA LEU A 233 -13.83 -4.73 -12.71
C LEU A 233 -14.83 -5.89 -12.67
N GLY A 234 -14.32 -7.12 -12.61
CA GLY A 234 -15.14 -8.31 -12.38
C GLY A 234 -15.93 -8.23 -11.08
N ASN A 235 -15.31 -7.81 -9.98
CA ASN A 235 -16.00 -7.65 -8.69
C ASN A 235 -17.10 -6.57 -8.76
N ILE A 236 -16.82 -5.44 -9.42
CA ILE A 236 -17.82 -4.37 -9.64
C ILE A 236 -19.02 -4.91 -10.45
N ILE A 237 -18.75 -5.67 -11.52
CA ILE A 237 -19.79 -6.27 -12.36
C ILE A 237 -20.66 -7.23 -11.55
N VAL A 238 -20.05 -8.17 -10.81
CA VAL A 238 -20.78 -9.16 -9.99
C VAL A 238 -21.65 -8.48 -8.92
N GLU A 239 -21.14 -7.43 -8.28
CA GLU A 239 -21.92 -6.67 -7.28
C GLU A 239 -23.10 -5.93 -7.93
N LEU A 240 -22.89 -5.28 -9.07
CA LEU A 240 -23.96 -4.59 -9.80
C LEU A 240 -25.03 -5.55 -10.35
N GLU A 241 -24.62 -6.75 -10.81
CA GLU A 241 -25.55 -7.83 -11.19
C GLU A 241 -26.44 -8.21 -9.99
N SER A 242 -25.81 -8.46 -8.84
CA SER A 242 -26.54 -8.78 -7.61
C SER A 242 -27.49 -7.68 -7.16
N ILE A 243 -27.11 -6.40 -7.32
CA ILE A 243 -27.96 -5.25 -6.99
C ILE A 243 -29.18 -5.18 -7.92
N VAL A 244 -28.98 -5.33 -9.23
CA VAL A 244 -30.09 -5.31 -10.21
C VAL A 244 -31.07 -6.45 -9.95
N ASP A 245 -30.57 -7.65 -9.67
CA ASP A 245 -31.42 -8.79 -9.36
C ASP A 245 -32.26 -8.53 -8.10
N GLN A 246 -31.67 -7.90 -7.07
CA GLN A 246 -32.38 -7.50 -5.85
C GLN A 246 -33.41 -6.39 -6.12
N MET A 247 -33.09 -5.38 -6.93
CA MET A 247 -34.04 -4.33 -7.31
C MET A 247 -35.24 -4.88 -8.08
N ARG A 248 -35.01 -5.82 -9.00
CA ARG A 248 -36.08 -6.51 -9.76
C ARG A 248 -36.95 -7.38 -8.86
N ALA A 249 -36.36 -8.01 -7.84
CA ALA A 249 -37.08 -8.85 -6.88
C ALA A 249 -38.06 -8.07 -5.99
N LEU A 250 -37.98 -6.73 -5.93
CA LEU A 250 -38.95 -5.90 -5.22
C LEU A 250 -40.32 -5.87 -5.94
N GLY A 251 -40.34 -5.93 -7.28
CA GLY A 251 -41.57 -5.89 -8.09
C GLY A 251 -42.58 -6.98 -7.71
N PRO A 252 -42.18 -8.26 -7.73
CA PRO A 252 -43.03 -9.36 -7.27
C PRO A 252 -43.51 -9.26 -5.81
N GLN A 253 -42.87 -8.43 -4.97
CA GLN A 253 -43.29 -8.15 -3.59
C GLN A 253 -44.34 -7.03 -3.51
N GLY A 254 -44.83 -6.52 -4.65
CA GLY A 254 -45.80 -5.44 -4.72
C GLY A 254 -45.18 -4.04 -4.79
N PHE A 255 -43.85 -3.93 -4.95
CA PHE A 255 -43.19 -2.63 -5.11
C PHE A 255 -43.32 -2.14 -6.56
N SER A 256 -43.97 -1.00 -6.76
CA SER A 256 -44.02 -0.31 -8.05
C SER A 256 -43.63 1.14 -7.84
N ASN A 257 -42.47 1.51 -8.37
CA ASN A 257 -41.90 2.84 -8.22
C ASN A 257 -41.04 3.16 -9.47
N GLU A 258 -41.39 4.24 -10.16
CA GLU A 258 -40.74 4.68 -11.39
C GLU A 258 -39.23 4.93 -11.20
N SER A 259 -38.82 5.45 -10.04
CA SER A 259 -37.41 5.69 -9.74
C SER A 259 -36.62 4.37 -9.63
N ASN A 260 -37.23 3.32 -9.10
CA ASN A 260 -36.59 2.00 -9.04
C ASN A 260 -36.47 1.38 -10.44
N GLU A 261 -37.47 1.53 -11.29
CA GLU A 261 -37.43 1.09 -12.68
C GLU A 261 -36.31 1.80 -13.45
N GLN A 262 -36.22 3.13 -13.34
CA GLN A 262 -35.13 3.92 -13.93
C GLN A 262 -33.75 3.51 -13.39
N ASN A 263 -33.64 3.23 -12.08
CA ASN A 263 -32.39 2.75 -11.50
C ASN A 263 -31.97 1.40 -12.09
N ILE A 264 -32.91 0.45 -12.26
CA ILE A 264 -32.65 -0.84 -12.91
C ILE A 264 -32.10 -0.64 -14.32
N GLU A 265 -32.68 0.28 -15.11
CA GLU A 265 -32.21 0.60 -16.46
C GLU A 265 -30.79 1.18 -16.45
N ILE A 266 -30.52 2.16 -15.58
CA ILE A 266 -29.20 2.79 -15.45
C ILE A 266 -28.14 1.73 -15.10
N VAL A 267 -28.39 0.90 -14.10
CA VAL A 267 -27.43 -0.12 -13.68
C VAL A 267 -27.22 -1.18 -14.77
N SER A 268 -28.30 -1.61 -15.44
CA SER A 268 -28.22 -2.56 -16.55
C SER A 268 -27.39 -1.99 -17.71
N GLY A 269 -27.60 -0.73 -18.08
CA GLY A 269 -26.82 -0.05 -19.12
C GLY A 269 -25.34 0.08 -18.75
N ARG A 270 -25.02 0.34 -17.48
CA ARG A 270 -23.63 0.38 -16.99
C ARG A 270 -22.96 -0.99 -16.99
N LEU A 271 -23.68 -2.05 -16.62
CA LEU A 271 -23.18 -3.43 -16.69
C LEU A 271 -22.71 -3.78 -18.11
N ASP A 272 -23.48 -3.43 -19.14
CA ASP A 272 -23.09 -3.69 -20.53
C ASP A 272 -21.84 -2.92 -20.96
N VAL A 273 -21.68 -1.68 -20.51
CA VAL A 273 -20.46 -0.90 -20.74
C VAL A 273 -19.26 -1.55 -20.05
N TYR A 274 -19.41 -1.98 -18.80
CA TYR A 274 -18.31 -2.55 -18.02
C TYR A 274 -17.88 -3.91 -18.56
N ARG A 275 -18.82 -4.77 -18.98
CA ARG A 275 -18.51 -6.04 -19.66
C ARG A 275 -17.73 -5.82 -20.95
N LYS A 276 -18.13 -4.84 -21.78
CA LYS A 276 -17.39 -4.47 -22.99
C LYS A 276 -15.99 -3.95 -22.65
N GLU A 277 -15.84 -3.21 -21.56
CA GLU A 277 -14.55 -2.71 -21.11
C GLU A 277 -13.61 -3.84 -20.67
N VAL A 278 -14.10 -4.92 -20.03
CA VAL A 278 -13.31 -6.13 -19.76
C VAL A 278 -12.70 -6.67 -21.05
N SER A 279 -13.52 -6.88 -22.08
CA SER A 279 -13.05 -7.37 -23.38
C SER A 279 -12.06 -6.39 -24.04
N ALA A 280 -12.27 -5.09 -23.91
CA ALA A 280 -11.36 -4.08 -24.44
C ALA A 280 -10.00 -4.07 -23.72
N ILE A 281 -9.97 -4.26 -22.40
CA ILE A 281 -8.74 -4.40 -21.62
C ILE A 281 -8.00 -5.67 -22.03
N GLN A 282 -8.69 -6.81 -22.13
CA GLN A 282 -8.10 -8.08 -22.57
C GLN A 282 -7.50 -7.95 -23.97
N LYS A 283 -8.22 -7.32 -24.90
CA LYS A 283 -7.71 -7.07 -26.27
C LYS A 283 -6.46 -6.18 -26.23
N ALA A 284 -6.47 -5.10 -25.46
CA ALA A 284 -5.31 -4.20 -25.35
C ALA A 284 -4.08 -4.94 -24.79
N ARG A 285 -4.27 -5.78 -23.77
CA ARG A 285 -3.19 -6.60 -23.19
C ARG A 285 -2.68 -7.67 -24.14
N GLY A 286 -3.56 -8.32 -24.90
CA GLY A 286 -3.16 -9.33 -25.89
C GLY A 286 -2.40 -8.76 -27.10
N GLN A 287 -2.49 -7.45 -27.33
CA GLN A 287 -1.77 -6.76 -28.41
C GLN A 287 -0.45 -6.15 -27.95
N ALA A 288 -0.27 -5.95 -26.66
CA ALA A 288 0.93 -5.34 -26.12
C ALA A 288 2.02 -6.37 -25.85
N SER A 289 3.27 -5.95 -26.00
CA SER A 289 4.40 -6.73 -25.51
C SER A 289 4.43 -6.75 -23.98
N PHE A 290 5.08 -7.76 -23.41
CA PHE A 290 5.28 -7.85 -21.97
C PHE A 290 6.02 -6.61 -21.42
N SER A 291 7.04 -6.13 -22.12
CA SER A 291 7.83 -4.95 -21.70
C SER A 291 6.98 -3.67 -21.67
N GLU A 292 6.10 -3.47 -22.66
CA GLU A 292 5.14 -2.36 -22.65
C GLU A 292 4.18 -2.46 -21.47
N PHE A 293 3.73 -3.67 -21.14
CA PHE A 293 2.83 -3.88 -20.01
C PHE A 293 3.51 -3.57 -18.67
N VAL A 294 4.71 -4.09 -18.43
CA VAL A 294 5.51 -3.79 -17.22
C VAL A 294 5.81 -2.29 -17.12
N SER A 295 6.20 -1.66 -18.22
CA SER A 295 6.47 -0.21 -18.28
C SER A 295 5.23 0.61 -17.92
N GLU A 296 4.06 0.24 -18.42
CA GLU A 296 2.81 0.95 -18.15
C GLU A 296 2.34 0.77 -16.70
N LEU A 297 2.51 -0.42 -16.11
CA LEU A 297 2.23 -0.67 -14.70
C LEU A 297 3.14 0.20 -13.80
N GLY A 298 4.44 0.25 -14.09
CA GLY A 298 5.39 1.09 -13.37
C GLY A 298 5.05 2.58 -13.48
N ARG A 299 4.69 3.05 -14.69
CA ARG A 299 4.26 4.45 -14.90
C ARG A 299 2.99 4.78 -14.10
N SER A 300 1.99 3.91 -14.14
CA SER A 300 0.73 4.10 -13.41
C SER A 300 0.96 4.12 -11.89
N ALA A 301 1.91 3.33 -11.38
CA ALA A 301 2.29 3.37 -9.97
C ALA A 301 2.93 4.70 -9.59
N ASN A 302 3.84 5.22 -10.44
CA ASN A 302 4.47 6.52 -10.22
C ASN A 302 3.47 7.69 -10.18
N GLU A 303 2.42 7.67 -11.01
CA GLU A 303 1.34 8.67 -10.96
C GLU A 303 0.62 8.68 -9.60
N ILE A 304 0.44 7.50 -8.99
CA ILE A 304 -0.14 7.37 -7.64
C ILE A 304 0.86 7.86 -6.59
N PHE A 305 2.15 7.57 -6.74
CA PHE A 305 3.20 8.07 -5.84
C PHE A 305 3.31 9.59 -5.87
N GLU A 306 3.20 10.20 -7.04
CA GLU A 306 3.15 11.66 -7.21
C GLU A 306 1.94 12.27 -6.53
N SER A 307 0.77 11.67 -6.73
CA SER A 307 -0.48 12.11 -6.11
C SER A 307 -0.40 12.08 -4.58
N TYR A 308 0.19 11.03 -4.02
CA TYR A 308 0.43 10.94 -2.58
C TYR A 308 1.41 12.02 -2.09
N ARG A 309 2.57 12.16 -2.75
CA ARG A 309 3.59 13.14 -2.37
C ARG A 309 3.02 14.57 -2.36
N ALA A 310 2.21 14.91 -3.36
CA ALA A 310 1.60 16.23 -3.46
C ALA A 310 0.60 16.53 -2.33
N LYS A 311 -0.10 15.51 -1.82
CA LYS A 311 -1.26 15.72 -0.92
C LYS A 311 -1.00 15.35 0.54
N TYR A 312 -0.03 14.48 0.82
CA TYR A 312 0.20 13.91 2.15
C TYR A 312 1.62 14.12 2.67
N ALA A 313 2.65 14.01 1.82
CA ALA A 313 4.03 14.10 2.29
C ALA A 313 4.35 15.48 2.88
N GLY A 314 4.79 15.50 4.14
CA GLY A 314 5.12 16.73 4.88
C GLY A 314 3.91 17.60 5.26
N GLN A 315 2.68 17.11 5.07
CA GLN A 315 1.45 17.86 5.36
C GLN A 315 0.90 17.53 6.75
N GLN A 316 0.10 18.45 7.31
CA GLN A 316 -0.55 18.26 8.61
C GLN A 316 -1.65 17.20 8.54
N ARG A 317 -1.49 16.13 9.33
CA ARG A 317 -2.32 14.93 9.30
C ARG A 317 -3.79 15.19 9.63
N GLU A 318 -4.07 16.12 10.52
CA GLU A 318 -5.41 16.48 11.00
C GLU A 318 -6.32 16.94 9.86
N THR A 319 -5.73 17.59 8.85
CA THR A 319 -6.48 18.18 7.72
C THR A 319 -6.56 17.26 6.49
N ARG A 320 -5.97 16.07 6.55
CA ARG A 320 -5.85 15.20 5.36
C ARG A 320 -7.12 14.41 5.08
N ASN A 321 -7.43 14.22 3.81
CA ASN A 321 -8.58 13.44 3.39
C ASN A 321 -8.26 11.93 3.48
N LEU A 322 -8.84 11.23 4.45
CA LEU A 322 -8.67 9.78 4.59
C LEU A 322 -9.24 9.00 3.41
N LYS A 323 -10.39 9.42 2.87
CA LYS A 323 -11.04 8.71 1.76
C LYS A 323 -10.18 8.72 0.51
N GLU A 324 -9.56 9.86 0.20
CA GLU A 324 -8.64 9.97 -0.93
C GLU A 324 -7.38 9.11 -0.74
N LEU A 325 -6.86 8.98 0.48
CA LEU A 325 -5.73 8.09 0.76
C LEU A 325 -6.12 6.62 0.57
N ILE A 326 -7.33 6.24 0.99
CA ILE A 326 -7.89 4.91 0.71
C ILE A 326 -7.91 4.69 -0.80
N ASP A 327 -8.44 5.64 -1.58
CA ASP A 327 -8.55 5.51 -3.04
C ASP A 327 -7.19 5.36 -3.74
N LEU A 328 -6.18 6.11 -3.31
CA LEU A 328 -4.79 5.95 -3.79
C LEU A 328 -4.23 4.57 -3.42
N THR A 329 -4.46 4.12 -2.19
CA THR A 329 -3.99 2.82 -1.69
C THR A 329 -4.66 1.67 -2.45
N GLU A 330 -5.95 1.79 -2.73
CA GLU A 330 -6.71 0.82 -3.52
C GLU A 330 -6.25 0.78 -4.98
N GLY A 331 -5.94 1.94 -5.57
CA GLY A 331 -5.40 2.01 -6.93
C GLY A 331 -4.02 1.36 -7.02
N LEU A 332 -3.18 1.57 -6.00
CA LEU A 332 -1.86 0.96 -5.92
C LEU A 332 -1.95 -0.56 -5.72
N TYR A 333 -2.95 -1.01 -4.96
CA TYR A 333 -3.22 -2.41 -4.74
C TYR A 333 -3.55 -3.15 -6.03
N ASP A 334 -4.37 -2.54 -6.88
CA ASP A 334 -4.71 -3.10 -8.19
C ASP A 334 -3.47 -3.33 -9.05
N LEU A 335 -2.55 -2.35 -9.07
CA LEU A 335 -1.30 -2.46 -9.81
C LEU A 335 -0.41 -3.56 -9.24
N ALA A 336 -0.34 -3.68 -7.91
CA ALA A 336 0.41 -4.74 -7.23
C ALA A 336 -0.08 -6.12 -7.63
N GLU A 337 -1.40 -6.34 -7.68
CA GLU A 337 -1.96 -7.62 -8.12
C GLU A 337 -1.61 -7.93 -9.58
N GLU A 338 -1.68 -6.93 -10.47
CA GLU A 338 -1.32 -7.14 -11.87
C GLU A 338 0.17 -7.46 -12.04
N MET A 339 1.05 -6.76 -11.32
CA MET A 339 2.49 -7.05 -11.32
C MET A 339 2.80 -8.45 -10.77
N ASN A 340 2.18 -8.86 -9.66
CA ASN A 340 2.34 -10.22 -9.12
C ASN A 340 1.85 -11.30 -10.10
N ARG A 341 0.73 -11.05 -10.80
CA ARG A 341 0.27 -11.98 -11.85
C ARG A 341 1.31 -12.12 -12.97
N LEU A 342 2.00 -11.05 -13.34
CA LEU A 342 3.06 -11.10 -14.36
C LEU A 342 4.28 -11.89 -13.89
N ASP A 343 4.72 -11.72 -12.63
CA ASP A 343 5.86 -12.46 -12.07
C ASP A 343 5.65 -13.98 -12.11
N ARG A 344 4.40 -14.45 -12.01
CA ARG A 344 4.06 -15.88 -12.13
C ARG A 344 4.09 -16.40 -13.56
N VAL A 345 3.99 -15.52 -14.55
CA VAL A 345 4.01 -15.87 -15.97
C VAL A 345 5.44 -15.88 -16.48
N ARG A 346 6.24 -14.88 -16.09
CA ARG A 346 7.60 -14.70 -16.57
C ARG A 346 8.45 -13.93 -15.58
N ASP A 347 9.65 -14.43 -15.35
CA ASP A 347 10.69 -13.76 -14.57
C ASP A 347 11.17 -12.48 -15.29
N ASP A 348 11.14 -11.34 -14.60
CA ASP A 348 11.50 -10.03 -15.14
C ASP A 348 11.94 -9.10 -14.00
N ASP A 349 13.24 -8.79 -13.93
CA ASP A 349 13.84 -7.99 -12.86
C ASP A 349 13.16 -6.62 -12.67
N ASN A 350 12.72 -6.00 -13.77
CA ASN A 350 12.05 -4.70 -13.69
C ASN A 350 10.67 -4.82 -13.06
N ASN A 351 9.91 -5.86 -13.42
CA ASN A 351 8.60 -6.09 -12.81
C ASN A 351 8.73 -6.44 -11.33
N GLN A 352 9.68 -7.30 -10.96
CA GLN A 352 9.95 -7.66 -9.57
C GLN A 352 10.36 -6.44 -8.73
N HIS A 353 11.23 -5.59 -9.28
CA HIS A 353 11.61 -4.34 -8.63
C HIS A 353 10.41 -3.40 -8.46
N ASN A 354 9.60 -3.21 -9.51
CA ASN A 354 8.40 -2.39 -9.45
C ASN A 354 7.41 -2.93 -8.40
N LEU A 355 7.17 -4.25 -8.38
CA LEU A 355 6.27 -4.89 -7.42
C LEU A 355 6.75 -4.66 -5.99
N ALA A 356 8.05 -4.85 -5.73
CA ALA A 356 8.62 -4.60 -4.41
C ALA A 356 8.33 -3.16 -3.94
N VAL A 357 8.68 -2.16 -4.75
CA VAL A 357 8.42 -0.74 -4.45
C VAL A 357 6.93 -0.49 -4.19
N VAL A 358 6.05 -1.06 -5.02
CA VAL A 358 4.59 -0.92 -4.88
C VAL A 358 4.09 -1.51 -3.56
N LEU A 359 4.54 -2.71 -3.18
CA LEU A 359 4.15 -3.36 -1.92
C LEU A 359 4.57 -2.52 -0.70
N ASP A 360 5.63 -1.75 -0.83
CA ASP A 360 6.19 -0.98 0.29
C ASP A 360 5.49 0.35 0.46
N GLN A 361 5.17 0.98 -0.65
CA GLN A 361 4.29 2.13 -0.68
C GLN A 361 2.90 1.75 -0.16
N LEU A 362 2.37 0.55 -0.45
CA LEU A 362 1.11 0.08 0.15
C LEU A 362 1.17 0.01 1.68
N ARG A 363 2.24 -0.56 2.23
CA ARG A 363 2.43 -0.62 3.70
C ARG A 363 2.62 0.77 4.28
N MET A 364 3.36 1.66 3.61
CA MET A 364 3.55 3.03 4.05
C MET A 364 2.22 3.80 4.06
N TYR A 365 1.43 3.71 3.00
CA TYR A 365 0.13 4.40 2.90
C TYR A 365 -0.84 3.90 3.96
N HIS A 366 -0.81 2.60 4.26
CA HIS A 366 -1.60 2.07 5.36
C HIS A 366 -1.17 2.63 6.72
N ARG A 367 0.14 2.71 7.00
CA ARG A 367 0.63 3.37 8.23
C ARG A 367 0.17 4.82 8.30
N GLU A 368 0.29 5.56 7.21
CA GLU A 368 -0.15 6.96 7.16
C GLU A 368 -1.67 7.08 7.37
N TYR A 369 -2.47 6.17 6.82
CA TYR A 369 -3.92 6.08 7.09
C TYR A 369 -4.21 5.94 8.59
N VAL A 370 -3.49 5.03 9.26
CA VAL A 370 -3.65 4.80 10.71
C VAL A 370 -3.24 6.05 11.50
N GLU A 371 -2.14 6.70 11.15
CA GLU A 371 -1.65 7.89 11.85
C GLU A 371 -2.54 9.12 11.63
N ILE A 372 -3.07 9.33 10.41
CA ILE A 372 -4.07 10.37 10.14
C ILE A 372 -5.34 10.09 10.95
N GLY A 373 -5.83 8.85 10.95
CA GLY A 373 -7.02 8.46 11.70
C GLY A 373 -6.85 8.66 13.21
N LYS A 374 -5.65 8.49 13.76
CA LYS A 374 -5.33 8.82 15.16
C LYS A 374 -5.28 10.32 15.40
N ALA A 375 -4.65 11.09 14.52
CA ALA A 375 -4.54 12.55 14.64
C ALA A 375 -5.92 13.22 14.63
N GLN A 376 -6.79 12.82 13.70
CA GLN A 376 -8.15 13.36 13.54
C GLN A 376 -9.10 13.03 14.69
N LYS A 377 -8.83 11.96 15.45
CA LYS A 377 -9.60 11.62 16.66
C LYS A 377 -9.16 12.41 17.90
N ARG A 378 -7.98 13.04 17.85
CA ARG A 378 -7.38 13.78 18.97
C ARG A 378 -7.61 15.30 18.86
N SER A 379 -7.77 15.80 17.65
CA SER A 379 -8.28 17.15 17.35
C SER A 379 -9.77 17.23 17.61
#